data_AF-A0A1N7IHV5-F1
#
_entry.id   AF-A0A1N7IHV5-F1
#
_cell.length_a   1.000
_cell.length_b   1.000
_cell.length_c   1.000
_cell.angle_alpha   90.00
_cell.angle_beta   90.00
_cell.angle_gamma   90.00
#
_symmetry.space_group_name_H-M   'P 1'
#
loop_
_entity.id
_entity.type
_entity.pdbx_description
1 polymer ?
#
loop_
_entity_poly.entity_id
_entity_poly.type
_entity_poly.pdbx_seq_one_letter_code
_entity_poly.pdbx_strand_id
1 'polypeptide(L)'
;MRVSPMVKESKPAKTPSGRERRIPRLREQCQIGYEILCSLLQRAGHGAVIEPIKGLDTVDDVLRRHPEVVATLLTAAWELRGEKQFRDLFLHQETGELVSDRTQPIGPCGRTYDEVIMAHLYGSARLYMERQERRWATARARQATAEYQQEEEKKRQSLTGRLLGSIKELTSGTPTFTPDQFRDEYPGHGLYELIKPLLNSDRQFRLIPLYGQLQTRQVEALGDLLAYFTEPRDLENLIRLNAEDIAQAKGFARVYAEARLGVSRSPNRMAQQRPASKQQRDPAEEAAEQAKLKQLPQEERRIFDLLLTRYLDCFAALKKAGTGAETTIRRLTPVFGEDVFALFRDEKELSNAVNCPDFIMRVIGVSARALPPELAASLTHIQNKDITRDILTLAMETFPRADLERFFTAEDRRAIWFELPAKFNNNYNYQADAPADSGSIRNFDNLRTVCEGLFESLRNGRAEKL
;
A
#
# COMPACT_ATOMS: atom_id res chain seq x y z
N MET A 1 -36.15 -27.06 -20.27
CA MET A 1 -36.67 -26.83 -18.91
C MET A 1 -35.62 -26.04 -18.12
N ARG A 2 -36.04 -24.87 -17.59
CA ARG A 2 -35.37 -23.99 -16.62
C ARG A 2 -34.00 -23.42 -16.99
N VAL A 3 -34.06 -22.32 -17.73
CA VAL A 3 -33.04 -21.26 -17.77
C VAL A 3 -33.03 -20.57 -16.40
N SER A 4 -31.89 -20.59 -15.71
CA SER A 4 -31.67 -19.86 -14.46
C SER A 4 -31.74 -18.35 -14.71
N PRO A 5 -32.45 -17.56 -13.89
CA PRO A 5 -32.50 -16.12 -14.08
C PRO A 5 -31.14 -15.50 -13.74
N MET A 6 -30.65 -14.67 -14.66
CA MET A 6 -29.51 -13.79 -14.47
C MET A 6 -29.70 -12.96 -13.20
N VAL A 7 -28.74 -13.05 -12.28
CA VAL A 7 -28.57 -12.12 -11.18
C VAL A 7 -28.36 -10.75 -11.79
N LYS A 8 -29.37 -9.88 -11.72
CA LYS A 8 -29.24 -8.46 -12.07
C LYS A 8 -28.23 -7.85 -11.10
N GLU A 9 -27.12 -7.36 -11.63
CA GLU A 9 -26.23 -6.42 -10.94
C GLU A 9 -27.09 -5.31 -10.31
N SER A 10 -27.08 -5.25 -8.98
CA SER A 10 -27.68 -4.16 -8.23
C SER A 10 -26.90 -2.89 -8.56
N LYS A 11 -27.48 -2.05 -9.43
CA LYS A 11 -27.01 -0.67 -9.63
C LYS A 11 -26.86 0.00 -8.27
N PRO A 12 -25.76 0.75 -8.03
CA PRO A 12 -25.63 1.53 -6.80
C PRO A 12 -26.85 2.43 -6.65
N ALA A 13 -27.41 2.46 -5.43
CA ALA A 13 -28.57 3.25 -5.09
C ALA A 13 -28.36 4.68 -5.60
N LYS A 14 -29.25 5.13 -6.50
CA LYS A 14 -29.28 6.51 -6.94
C LYS A 14 -29.42 7.38 -5.70
N THR A 15 -28.46 8.27 -5.49
CA THR A 15 -28.55 9.40 -4.56
C THR A 15 -29.92 10.06 -4.74
N PRO A 16 -30.67 10.35 -3.66
CA PRO A 16 -31.97 10.99 -3.79
C PRO A 16 -31.75 12.37 -4.42
N SER A 17 -32.08 12.51 -5.71
CA SER A 17 -32.00 13.75 -6.47
C SER A 17 -33.21 14.64 -6.17
N GLY A 18 -33.51 14.84 -4.89
CA GLY A 18 -34.46 15.85 -4.44
C GLY A 18 -33.78 17.20 -4.49
N ARG A 19 -34.29 18.13 -5.31
CA ARG A 19 -33.92 19.55 -5.19
C ARG A 19 -34.17 19.96 -3.74
N GLU A 20 -33.10 20.20 -2.98
CA GLU A 20 -33.17 20.75 -1.62
C GLU A 20 -34.04 22.02 -1.66
N ARG A 21 -35.21 21.98 -1.03
CA ARG A 21 -35.94 23.21 -0.70
C ARG A 21 -34.99 24.03 0.19
N ARG A 22 -34.43 25.12 -0.35
CA ARG A 22 -33.66 26.08 0.45
C ARG A 22 -34.58 26.67 1.51
N ILE A 23 -34.51 26.16 2.72
CA ILE A 23 -35.17 26.75 3.87
C ILE A 23 -34.37 28.00 4.25
N PRO A 24 -34.98 29.20 4.22
CA PRO A 24 -34.30 30.42 4.66
C PRO A 24 -33.80 30.26 6.09
N ARG A 25 -32.62 30.83 6.41
CA ARG A 25 -32.03 30.95 7.77
C ARG A 25 -31.40 29.71 8.42
N LEU A 26 -31.28 28.56 7.75
CA LEU A 26 -30.60 27.39 8.33
C LEU A 26 -29.15 27.68 8.75
N ARG A 27 -28.41 28.47 7.97
CA ARG A 27 -27.04 28.86 8.33
C ARG A 27 -26.98 29.71 9.59
N GLU A 28 -27.92 30.63 9.75
CA GLU A 28 -28.03 31.49 10.95
C GLU A 28 -28.34 30.64 12.19
N GLN A 29 -29.24 29.65 12.06
CA GLN A 29 -29.54 28.73 13.16
C GLN A 29 -28.37 27.83 13.53
N CYS A 30 -27.63 27.30 12.55
CA CYS A 30 -26.40 26.55 12.81
C CYS A 30 -25.37 27.41 13.56
N GLN A 31 -25.23 28.69 13.18
CA GLN A 31 -24.32 29.63 13.82
C GLN A 31 -24.73 29.91 15.27
N ILE A 32 -26.02 30.18 15.52
CA ILE A 32 -26.57 30.33 16.88
C ILE A 32 -26.30 29.07 17.71
N GLY A 33 -26.53 27.88 17.13
CA GLY A 33 -26.26 26.62 17.81
C GLY A 33 -24.79 26.44 18.17
N TYR A 34 -23.87 26.81 17.29
CA TYR A 34 -22.45 26.78 17.57
C TYR A 34 -22.04 27.71 18.72
N GLU A 35 -22.53 28.94 18.75
CA GLU A 35 -22.27 29.90 19.82
C GLU A 35 -22.76 29.39 21.18
N ILE A 36 -23.98 28.84 21.23
CA ILE A 36 -24.55 28.25 22.44
C ILE A 36 -23.73 27.05 22.89
N LEU A 37 -23.40 26.12 21.97
CA LEU A 37 -22.61 24.94 22.26
C LEU A 37 -21.24 25.30 22.85
N CYS A 38 -20.51 26.24 22.24
CA CYS A 38 -19.24 26.73 22.75
C CYS A 38 -19.39 27.29 24.17
N SER A 39 -20.45 28.08 24.43
CA SER A 39 -20.70 28.64 25.76
C SER A 39 -20.99 27.56 26.82
N LEU A 40 -21.74 26.51 26.45
CA LEU A 40 -22.08 25.40 27.35
C LEU A 40 -20.87 24.53 27.65
N LEU A 41 -20.10 24.17 26.61
CA LEU A 41 -18.87 23.40 26.77
C LEU A 41 -17.86 24.14 27.66
N GLN A 42 -17.79 25.48 27.55
CA GLN A 42 -16.85 26.29 28.32
C GLN A 42 -17.24 26.32 29.80
N ARG A 43 -18.55 26.43 30.09
CA ARG A 43 -19.07 26.35 31.47
C ARG A 43 -18.88 24.97 32.08
N ALA A 44 -19.02 23.91 31.27
CA ALA A 44 -18.85 22.53 31.71
C ALA A 44 -17.38 22.10 31.89
N GLY A 45 -16.41 22.95 31.58
CA GLY A 45 -14.99 22.66 31.75
C GLY A 45 -14.41 21.69 30.70
N HIS A 46 -15.07 21.51 29.55
CA HIS A 46 -14.59 20.66 28.44
C HIS A 46 -13.48 21.35 27.62
N GLY A 47 -12.43 21.84 28.30
CA GLY A 47 -11.34 22.59 27.69
C GLY A 47 -10.64 21.83 26.55
N ALA A 48 -10.54 20.50 26.64
CA ALA A 48 -9.92 19.68 25.59
C ALA A 48 -10.66 19.75 24.23
N VAL A 49 -11.98 19.98 24.23
CA VAL A 49 -12.79 20.10 22.99
C VAL A 49 -12.80 21.54 22.47
N ILE A 50 -12.71 22.53 23.36
CA ILE A 50 -12.79 23.96 23.02
C ILE A 50 -11.45 24.53 22.58
N GLU A 51 -10.35 24.12 23.20
CA GLU A 51 -9.04 24.71 22.91
C GLU A 51 -8.66 24.65 21.42
N PRO A 52 -8.94 23.56 20.66
CA PRO A 52 -8.68 23.52 19.22
C PRO A 52 -9.50 24.52 18.40
N ILE A 53 -10.70 24.89 18.84
CA ILE A 53 -11.63 25.78 18.09
C ILE A 53 -11.62 27.22 18.62
N LYS A 54 -10.76 27.52 19.58
CA LYS A 54 -10.66 28.83 20.20
C LYS A 54 -10.30 29.91 19.19
N GLY A 55 -11.07 31.01 19.18
CA GLY A 55 -10.90 32.11 18.24
C GLY A 55 -11.46 31.83 16.83
N LEU A 56 -12.27 30.78 16.68
CA LEU A 56 -13.05 30.54 15.46
C LEU A 56 -14.48 30.98 15.70
N ASP A 57 -14.83 32.11 15.09
CA ASP A 57 -16.11 32.78 15.35
C ASP A 57 -17.26 32.17 14.56
N THR A 58 -16.97 31.45 13.47
CA THR A 58 -18.01 30.89 12.59
C THR A 58 -17.97 29.36 12.49
N VAL A 59 -19.13 28.75 12.25
CA VAL A 59 -19.25 27.32 11.93
C VAL A 59 -18.35 26.94 10.75
N ASP A 60 -18.38 27.76 9.69
CA ASP A 60 -17.57 27.55 8.50
C ASP A 60 -16.06 27.56 8.81
N ASP A 61 -15.60 28.36 9.77
CA ASP A 61 -14.21 28.35 10.20
C ASP A 61 -13.84 27.04 10.87
N VAL A 62 -14.67 26.52 11.78
CA VAL A 62 -14.42 25.22 12.40
C VAL A 62 -14.39 24.11 11.36
N LEU A 63 -15.39 24.04 10.48
CA LEU A 63 -15.47 23.04 9.40
C LEU A 63 -14.24 23.09 8.48
N ARG A 64 -13.68 24.28 8.22
CA ARG A 64 -12.49 24.49 7.37
C ARG A 64 -11.17 24.25 8.08
N ARG A 65 -11.10 24.47 9.39
CA ARG A 65 -9.84 24.47 10.14
C ARG A 65 -9.60 23.22 10.95
N HIS A 66 -10.64 22.65 11.52
CA HIS A 66 -10.59 21.49 12.40
C HIS A 66 -11.67 20.48 12.04
N PRO A 67 -11.66 19.89 10.83
CA PRO A 67 -12.63 18.86 10.44
C PRO A 67 -12.63 17.65 11.40
N GLU A 68 -11.50 17.36 12.04
CA GLU A 68 -11.31 16.25 12.98
C GLU A 68 -12.11 16.38 14.28
N VAL A 69 -12.50 17.59 14.69
CA VAL A 69 -13.27 17.82 15.93
C VAL A 69 -14.78 17.93 15.69
N VAL A 70 -15.22 18.02 14.43
CA VAL A 70 -16.62 18.26 14.05
C VAL A 70 -17.55 17.18 14.60
N ALA A 71 -17.17 15.91 14.49
CA ALA A 71 -17.97 14.80 15.00
C ALA A 71 -18.13 14.86 16.53
N THR A 72 -17.08 15.25 17.25
CA THR A 72 -17.11 15.43 18.70
C THR A 72 -18.05 16.57 19.09
N LEU A 73 -18.00 17.70 18.36
CA LEU A 73 -18.90 18.83 18.60
C LEU A 73 -20.37 18.47 18.34
N LEU A 74 -20.65 17.73 17.28
CA LEU A 74 -22.01 17.25 16.99
C LEU A 74 -22.48 16.24 18.05
N THR A 75 -21.61 15.35 18.52
CA THR A 75 -21.95 14.43 19.61
C THR A 75 -22.29 15.19 20.89
N ALA A 76 -21.48 16.17 21.26
CA ALA A 76 -21.75 17.04 22.40
C ALA A 76 -23.06 17.83 22.23
N ALA A 77 -23.34 18.32 21.02
CA ALA A 77 -24.59 18.99 20.74
C ALA A 77 -25.81 18.08 20.96
N TRP A 78 -25.74 16.82 20.55
CA TRP A 78 -26.80 15.85 20.82
C TRP A 78 -27.03 15.62 22.32
N GLU A 79 -25.94 15.50 23.09
CA GLU A 79 -25.99 15.25 24.53
C GLU A 79 -26.57 16.45 25.29
N LEU A 80 -26.22 17.66 24.88
CA LEU A 80 -26.66 18.91 25.50
C LEU A 80 -28.02 19.41 25.02
N ARG A 81 -28.70 18.70 24.10
CA ARG A 81 -29.98 19.14 23.49
C ARG A 81 -31.09 19.47 24.49
N GLY A 82 -31.04 18.92 25.71
CA GLY A 82 -32.02 19.19 26.77
C GLY A 82 -31.81 20.52 27.49
N GLU A 83 -30.66 21.17 27.31
CA GLU A 83 -30.32 22.41 27.99
C GLU A 83 -31.26 23.54 27.57
N LYS A 84 -31.70 24.36 28.54
CA LYS A 84 -32.71 25.41 28.31
C LYS A 84 -32.34 26.37 27.18
N GLN A 85 -31.05 26.69 27.04
CA GLN A 85 -30.54 27.62 26.03
C GLN A 85 -30.42 26.97 24.65
N PHE A 86 -30.42 25.64 24.56
CA PHE A 86 -30.10 24.88 23.34
C PHE A 86 -31.29 24.08 22.78
N ARG A 87 -32.28 23.81 23.63
CA ARG A 87 -33.49 23.02 23.36
C ARG A 87 -34.24 23.42 22.10
N ASP A 88 -34.39 24.72 21.85
CA ASP A 88 -35.20 25.23 20.74
C ASP A 88 -34.66 24.82 19.36
N LEU A 89 -33.38 24.44 19.29
CA LEU A 89 -32.73 23.95 18.06
C LEU A 89 -32.99 22.46 17.78
N PHE A 90 -33.60 21.74 18.72
CA PHE A 90 -33.84 20.30 18.67
C PHE A 90 -35.33 19.97 18.85
N LEU A 91 -36.22 20.88 18.45
CA LEU A 91 -37.65 20.61 18.49
C LEU A 91 -38.06 19.79 17.27
N HIS A 92 -38.94 18.81 17.47
CA HIS A 92 -39.53 18.00 16.43
C HIS A 92 -40.37 18.87 15.50
N GLN A 93 -40.26 18.64 14.19
CA GLN A 93 -40.90 19.49 13.18
C GLN A 93 -42.43 19.60 13.35
N GLU A 94 -43.08 18.48 13.67
CA GLU A 94 -44.55 18.41 13.76
C GLU A 94 -45.11 18.67 15.17
N THR A 95 -44.52 18.10 16.22
CA THR A 95 -45.06 18.16 17.57
C THR A 95 -44.56 19.38 18.36
N GLY A 96 -43.45 19.99 17.96
CA GLY A 96 -42.80 21.06 18.71
C GLY A 96 -42.19 20.61 20.04
N GLU A 97 -42.18 19.30 20.32
CA GLU A 97 -41.53 18.71 21.50
C GLU A 97 -40.04 18.46 21.23
N LEU A 98 -39.24 18.30 22.29
CA LEU A 98 -37.81 17.99 22.13
C LEU A 98 -37.65 16.60 21.48
N VAL A 99 -36.82 16.49 20.45
CA VAL A 99 -36.52 15.18 19.83
C VAL A 99 -35.84 14.24 20.83
N SER A 100 -36.40 13.05 20.94
CA SER A 100 -35.93 12.00 21.85
C SER A 100 -34.92 11.07 21.18
N ASP A 101 -35.05 10.86 19.86
CA ASP A 101 -34.24 9.98 19.02
C ASP A 101 -33.58 10.74 17.86
N ARG A 102 -32.37 10.34 17.45
CA ARG A 102 -31.61 10.91 16.34
C ARG A 102 -32.30 10.73 15.00
N THR A 103 -33.13 9.70 14.87
CA THR A 103 -33.89 9.42 13.64
C THR A 103 -35.15 10.27 13.49
N GLN A 104 -35.49 11.10 14.48
CA GLN A 104 -36.65 11.99 14.42
C GLN A 104 -36.31 13.29 13.68
N PRO A 105 -37.23 13.82 12.84
CA PRO A 105 -37.00 15.03 12.08
C PRO A 105 -37.01 16.28 12.97
N ILE A 106 -35.95 17.08 12.86
CA ILE A 106 -35.77 18.33 13.59
C ILE A 106 -36.33 19.49 12.76
N GLY A 107 -37.17 20.34 13.39
CA GLY A 107 -37.61 21.59 12.81
C GLY A 107 -36.52 22.67 12.90
N PRO A 108 -36.37 23.56 11.91
CA PRO A 108 -37.19 23.71 10.70
C PRO A 108 -36.67 22.91 9.49
N CYS A 109 -35.51 22.26 9.55
CA CYS A 109 -34.87 21.63 8.39
C CYS A 109 -35.60 20.36 7.90
N GLY A 110 -36.38 19.72 8.77
CA GLY A 110 -37.08 18.46 8.51
C GLY A 110 -36.15 17.28 8.30
N ARG A 111 -34.86 17.44 8.65
CA ARG A 111 -33.85 16.38 8.60
C ARG A 111 -33.75 15.70 9.94
N THR A 112 -33.41 14.42 9.91
CA THR A 112 -33.00 13.69 11.10
C THR A 112 -31.65 14.22 11.61
N TYR A 113 -31.33 13.98 12.87
CA TYR A 113 -30.03 14.41 13.40
C TYR A 113 -28.87 13.69 12.72
N ASP A 114 -29.04 12.41 12.36
CA ASP A 114 -28.01 11.66 11.64
C ASP A 114 -27.73 12.24 10.24
N GLU A 115 -28.77 12.70 9.53
CA GLU A 115 -28.60 13.44 8.27
C GLU A 115 -27.88 14.78 8.46
N VAL A 116 -28.16 15.48 9.57
CA VAL A 116 -27.47 16.73 9.92
C VAL A 116 -25.99 16.45 10.20
N ILE A 117 -25.67 15.39 10.96
CA ILE A 117 -24.30 14.98 11.23
C ILE A 117 -23.56 14.72 9.92
N MET A 118 -24.09 13.84 9.08
CA MET A 118 -23.44 13.47 7.82
C MET A 118 -23.25 14.68 6.90
N ALA A 119 -24.23 15.59 6.83
CA ALA A 119 -24.11 16.81 6.04
C ALA A 119 -22.95 17.73 6.52
N HIS A 120 -22.76 17.87 7.84
CA HIS A 120 -21.65 18.65 8.39
C HIS A 120 -20.30 17.95 8.21
N LEU A 121 -20.25 16.62 8.32
CA LEU A 121 -19.03 15.84 8.12
C LEU A 121 -18.56 15.85 6.65
N TYR A 122 -19.47 15.68 5.68
CA TYR A 122 -19.14 15.88 4.26
C TYR A 122 -18.81 17.34 3.95
N GLY A 123 -19.53 18.27 4.59
CA GLY A 123 -19.26 19.71 4.48
C GLY A 123 -17.85 20.08 4.95
N SER A 124 -17.42 19.56 6.09
CA SER A 124 -16.08 19.82 6.64
C SER A 124 -14.99 19.22 5.75
N ALA A 125 -15.17 17.99 5.27
CA ALA A 125 -14.26 17.34 4.32
C ALA A 125 -14.04 18.20 3.06
N ARG A 126 -15.14 18.63 2.42
CA ARG A 126 -15.09 19.47 1.23
C ARG A 126 -14.42 20.81 1.50
N LEU A 127 -14.86 21.51 2.54
CA LEU A 127 -14.37 22.85 2.88
C LEU A 127 -12.88 22.83 3.27
N TYR A 128 -12.42 21.78 3.94
CA TYR A 128 -11.01 21.60 4.27
C TYR A 128 -10.15 21.42 3.01
N MET A 129 -10.55 20.52 2.09
CA MET A 129 -9.82 20.28 0.84
C MET A 129 -9.83 21.51 -0.08
N GLU A 130 -10.97 22.18 -0.25
CA GLU A 130 -11.07 23.44 -1.00
C GLU A 130 -10.16 24.53 -0.41
N ARG A 131 -10.01 24.58 0.92
CA ARG A 131 -9.09 25.52 1.58
C ARG A 131 -7.63 25.19 1.27
N GLN A 132 -7.24 23.93 1.25
CA GLN A 132 -5.87 23.54 0.88
C GLN A 132 -5.56 23.91 -0.58
N GLU A 133 -6.49 23.63 -1.49
CA GLU A 133 -6.40 24.02 -2.90
C GLU A 133 -6.24 25.54 -3.06
N ARG A 134 -7.11 26.34 -2.42
CA ARG A 134 -7.03 27.82 -2.49
C ARG A 134 -5.73 28.36 -1.90
N ARG A 135 -5.25 27.77 -0.79
CA ARG A 135 -3.97 28.15 -0.17
C ARG A 135 -2.80 27.91 -1.11
N TRP A 136 -2.76 26.73 -1.74
CA TRP A 136 -1.75 26.38 -2.71
C TRP A 136 -1.80 27.32 -3.93
N ALA A 137 -2.99 27.55 -4.49
CA ALA A 137 -3.18 28.41 -5.65
C ALA A 137 -2.78 29.87 -5.38
N THR A 138 -3.07 30.37 -4.17
CA THR A 138 -2.63 31.70 -3.72
C THR A 138 -1.10 31.79 -3.64
N ALA A 139 -0.45 30.75 -3.11
CA ALA A 139 1.01 30.68 -3.04
C ALA A 139 1.64 30.63 -4.43
N ARG A 140 1.08 29.82 -5.35
CA ARG A 140 1.55 29.71 -6.73
C ARG A 140 1.40 31.02 -7.50
N ALA A 141 0.28 31.73 -7.35
CA ALA A 141 0.07 33.04 -7.96
C ALA A 141 1.08 34.10 -7.48
N ARG A 142 1.43 34.07 -6.18
CA ARG A 142 2.49 34.94 -5.62
C ARG A 142 3.86 34.59 -6.19
N GLN A 143 4.16 33.29 -6.31
CA GLN A 143 5.42 32.82 -6.89
C GLN A 143 5.54 33.21 -8.36
N ALA A 144 4.49 33.02 -9.18
CA ALA A 144 4.47 33.40 -10.58
C ALA A 144 4.65 34.93 -10.76
N THR A 145 4.01 35.72 -9.90
CA THR A 145 4.22 37.18 -9.88
C THR A 145 5.68 37.54 -9.58
N ALA A 146 6.30 36.87 -8.60
CA ALA A 146 7.70 37.12 -8.25
C ALA A 146 8.68 36.67 -9.36
N GLU A 147 8.45 35.50 -9.97
CA GLU A 147 9.22 35.00 -11.12
C GLU A 147 9.13 35.97 -12.31
N TYR A 148 7.93 36.46 -12.61
CA TYR A 148 7.71 37.46 -13.67
C TYR A 148 8.44 38.78 -13.38
N GLN A 149 8.35 39.29 -12.14
CA GLN A 149 9.07 40.51 -11.74
C GLN A 149 10.58 40.35 -11.87
N GLN A 150 11.14 39.21 -11.47
CA GLN A 150 12.57 38.92 -11.63
C GLN A 150 12.98 38.83 -13.10
N GLU A 151 12.15 38.23 -13.96
CA GLU A 151 12.40 38.20 -15.40
C GLU A 151 12.35 39.59 -16.03
N GLU A 152 11.38 40.43 -15.64
CA GLU A 152 11.28 41.82 -16.10
C GLU A 152 12.50 42.63 -15.64
N GLU A 153 12.96 42.49 -14.40
CA GLU A 153 14.18 43.13 -13.91
C GLU A 153 15.43 42.69 -14.70
N LYS A 154 15.58 41.38 -14.96
CA LYS A 154 16.68 40.85 -15.80
C LYS A 154 16.61 41.40 -17.23
N LYS A 155 15.41 41.46 -17.83
CA LYS A 155 15.21 42.03 -19.18
C LYS A 155 15.52 43.52 -19.21
N ARG A 156 15.11 44.29 -18.20
CA ARG A 156 15.40 45.73 -18.05
C ARG A 156 16.90 46.04 -17.83
N GLN A 157 17.67 45.09 -17.33
CA GLN A 157 19.13 45.22 -17.22
C GLN A 157 19.85 45.09 -18.57
N SER A 158 19.22 44.48 -19.59
CA SER A 158 19.77 44.38 -20.95
C SER A 158 19.40 45.59 -21.83
N LEU A 159 20.35 46.08 -22.64
CA LEU A 159 20.13 47.21 -23.57
C LEU A 159 18.95 46.96 -24.55
N THR A 160 18.84 45.73 -25.05
CA THR A 160 17.76 45.30 -25.96
C THR A 160 16.41 45.19 -25.25
N GLY A 161 16.39 44.75 -23.99
CA GLY A 161 15.18 44.63 -23.19
C GLY A 161 14.60 45.96 -22.71
N ARG A 162 15.42 47.02 -22.58
CA ARG A 162 14.92 48.38 -22.28
C ARG A 162 14.08 48.99 -23.40
N LEU A 163 14.40 48.70 -24.66
CA LEU A 163 13.65 49.20 -25.81
C LEU A 163 12.36 48.39 -26.07
N LEU A 164 12.44 47.06 -25.92
CA LEU A 164 11.29 46.17 -26.15
C LEU A 164 10.30 46.16 -24.97
N GLY A 165 10.75 46.37 -23.73
CA GLY A 165 9.89 46.43 -22.54
C GLY A 165 8.86 47.55 -22.61
N SER A 166 9.28 48.74 -23.03
CA SER A 166 8.41 49.92 -23.18
C SER A 166 7.29 49.71 -24.22
N ILE A 167 7.59 49.02 -25.31
CA ILE A 167 6.63 48.71 -26.38
C ILE A 167 5.63 47.65 -25.92
N LYS A 168 6.10 46.65 -25.15
CA LYS A 168 5.27 45.55 -24.65
C LYS A 168 4.33 45.99 -23.51
N GLU A 169 4.78 46.89 -22.63
CA GLU A 169 3.95 47.51 -21.59
C GLU A 169 2.81 48.35 -22.19
N LEU A 170 3.05 49.03 -23.33
CA LEU A 170 2.03 49.81 -24.05
C LEU A 170 1.00 48.95 -24.81
N THR A 171 1.33 47.70 -25.16
CA THR A 171 0.50 46.86 -26.05
C THR A 171 -0.20 45.68 -25.36
N SER A 172 0.32 45.18 -24.24
CA SER A 172 -0.19 43.93 -23.64
C SER A 172 -0.55 44.00 -22.15
N GLY A 173 -0.28 45.13 -21.48
CA GLY A 173 -0.50 45.26 -20.04
C GLY A 173 0.39 44.33 -19.21
N THR A 174 0.47 44.57 -17.90
CA THR A 174 1.18 43.68 -16.98
C THR A 174 0.32 42.43 -16.74
N PRO A 175 0.84 41.21 -16.95
CA PRO A 175 0.07 40.00 -16.68
C PRO A 175 -0.32 39.94 -15.20
N THR A 176 -1.62 39.75 -14.94
CA THR A 176 -2.15 39.56 -13.60
C THR A 176 -2.38 38.06 -13.36
N PHE A 177 -1.57 37.49 -12.47
CA PHE A 177 -1.69 36.10 -12.05
C PHE A 177 -2.73 35.99 -10.95
N THR A 178 -3.90 35.44 -11.26
CA THR A 178 -4.97 35.24 -10.26
C THR A 178 -4.91 33.82 -9.69
N PRO A 179 -5.26 33.61 -8.41
CA PRO A 179 -5.26 32.26 -7.83
C PRO A 179 -6.12 31.26 -8.62
N ASP A 180 -7.25 31.69 -9.17
CA ASP A 180 -8.15 30.81 -9.92
C ASP A 180 -7.50 30.18 -11.16
N GLN A 181 -6.52 30.84 -11.78
CA GLN A 181 -5.79 30.29 -12.93
C GLN A 181 -4.98 29.04 -12.59
N PHE A 182 -4.57 28.87 -11.33
CA PHE A 182 -3.71 27.77 -10.90
C PHE A 182 -4.50 26.63 -10.25
N ARG A 183 -5.79 26.81 -9.93
CA ARG A 183 -6.55 25.81 -9.15
C ARG A 183 -6.56 24.41 -9.76
N ASP A 184 -6.60 24.33 -11.09
CA ASP A 184 -6.60 23.06 -11.84
C ASP A 184 -5.22 22.38 -11.84
N GLU A 185 -4.14 23.11 -11.54
CA GLU A 185 -2.78 22.57 -11.40
C GLU A 185 -2.52 21.97 -10.00
N TYR A 186 -3.42 22.21 -9.03
CA TYR A 186 -3.25 21.70 -7.68
C TYR A 186 -3.23 20.15 -7.69
N PRO A 187 -2.21 19.49 -7.12
CA PRO A 187 -2.13 18.02 -7.14
C PRO A 187 -3.29 17.29 -6.48
N GLY A 188 -4.02 17.94 -5.57
CA GLY A 188 -5.24 17.44 -4.92
C GLY A 188 -6.53 18.00 -5.54
N HIS A 189 -6.48 18.56 -6.75
CA HIS A 189 -7.68 19.06 -7.41
C HIS A 189 -8.69 17.91 -7.63
N GLY A 190 -9.94 18.11 -7.21
CA GLY A 190 -10.99 17.07 -7.28
C GLY A 190 -10.88 15.95 -6.23
N LEU A 191 -9.93 16.02 -5.29
CA LEU A 191 -9.69 14.99 -4.27
C LEU A 191 -10.94 14.62 -3.46
N TYR A 192 -11.77 15.61 -3.12
CA TYR A 192 -12.99 15.39 -2.36
C TYR A 192 -13.96 14.43 -3.05
N GLU A 193 -14.14 14.53 -4.38
CA GLU A 193 -15.07 13.66 -5.10
C GLU A 193 -14.60 12.20 -5.14
N LEU A 194 -13.28 11.97 -5.10
CA LEU A 194 -12.71 10.62 -5.01
C LEU A 194 -12.81 10.03 -3.61
N ILE A 195 -12.65 10.86 -2.57
CA ILE A 195 -12.63 10.38 -1.18
C ILE A 195 -14.04 10.25 -0.61
N LYS A 196 -15.00 11.09 -1.05
CA LYS A 196 -16.38 11.09 -0.54
C LYS A 196 -17.05 9.71 -0.48
N PRO A 197 -16.95 8.82 -1.50
CA PRO A 197 -17.54 7.47 -1.43
C PRO A 197 -16.93 6.58 -0.33
N LEU A 198 -15.72 6.89 0.12
CA LEU A 198 -15.00 6.14 1.15
C LEU A 198 -15.38 6.60 2.56
N LEU A 199 -15.87 7.84 2.73
CA LEU A 199 -16.21 8.43 4.03
C LEU A 199 -17.57 7.93 4.53
N ASN A 200 -17.57 6.76 5.17
CA ASN A 200 -18.78 6.07 5.64
C ASN A 200 -18.81 5.87 7.15
N SER A 201 -17.75 6.28 7.86
CA SER A 201 -17.63 6.10 9.32
C SER A 201 -17.01 7.32 9.98
N ASP A 202 -17.34 7.54 11.26
CA ASP A 202 -16.78 8.63 12.08
C ASP A 202 -15.24 8.62 12.08
N ARG A 203 -14.64 7.43 12.17
CA ARG A 203 -13.18 7.27 12.16
C ARG A 203 -12.54 7.85 10.90
N GLN A 204 -13.14 7.65 9.73
CA GLN A 204 -12.61 8.19 8.47
C GLN A 204 -12.72 9.71 8.40
N PHE A 205 -13.77 10.31 8.96
CA PHE A 205 -13.89 11.76 9.03
C PHE A 205 -12.83 12.41 9.94
N ARG A 206 -12.35 11.71 10.96
CA ARG A 206 -11.21 12.17 11.77
C ARG A 206 -9.89 12.19 10.99
N LEU A 207 -9.79 11.42 9.90
CA LEU A 207 -8.60 11.33 9.05
C LEU A 207 -8.60 12.36 7.91
N ILE A 208 -9.61 13.24 7.81
CA ILE A 208 -9.68 14.27 6.77
C ILE A 208 -8.39 15.12 6.64
N PRO A 209 -7.74 15.55 7.74
CA PRO A 209 -6.47 16.27 7.63
C PRO A 209 -5.35 15.49 6.94
N LEU A 210 -5.35 14.16 7.06
CA LEU A 210 -4.39 13.26 6.41
C LEU A 210 -4.81 12.98 4.96
N TYR A 211 -6.09 12.68 4.73
CA TYR A 211 -6.64 12.53 3.38
C TYR A 211 -6.37 13.76 2.51
N GLY A 212 -6.51 14.97 3.06
CA GLY A 212 -6.22 16.22 2.35
C GLY A 212 -4.75 16.47 2.02
N GLN A 213 -3.81 15.61 2.45
CA GLN A 213 -2.41 15.64 2.05
C GLN A 213 -2.12 14.72 0.85
N LEU A 214 -3.06 13.83 0.50
CA LEU A 214 -2.94 12.97 -0.66
C LEU A 214 -3.16 13.76 -1.95
N GLN A 215 -2.49 13.31 -3.00
CA GLN A 215 -2.68 13.77 -4.37
C GLN A 215 -3.80 12.96 -5.04
N THR A 216 -4.55 13.58 -5.94
CA THR A 216 -5.63 12.94 -6.69
C THR A 216 -5.14 11.66 -7.40
N ARG A 217 -3.96 11.71 -8.03
CA ARG A 217 -3.34 10.55 -8.68
C ARG A 217 -2.99 9.41 -7.72
N GLN A 218 -2.58 9.73 -6.48
CA GLN A 218 -2.33 8.70 -5.46
C GLN A 218 -3.65 8.01 -5.10
N VAL A 219 -4.71 8.79 -4.86
CA VAL A 219 -6.04 8.28 -4.52
C VAL A 219 -6.63 7.42 -5.64
N GLU A 220 -6.51 7.84 -6.90
CA GLU A 220 -6.95 7.03 -8.05
C GLU A 220 -6.21 5.69 -8.15
N ALA A 221 -4.91 5.69 -7.85
CA ALA A 221 -4.11 4.48 -7.92
C ALA A 221 -4.39 3.51 -6.76
N LEU A 222 -4.65 4.04 -5.56
CA LEU A 222 -5.00 3.27 -4.36
C LEU A 222 -6.46 2.77 -4.45
N GLY A 223 -7.38 3.58 -4.96
CA GLY A 223 -8.80 3.25 -5.11
C GLY A 223 -9.41 2.78 -3.78
N ASP A 224 -10.11 1.64 -3.82
CA ASP A 224 -10.78 1.05 -2.65
C ASP A 224 -9.82 0.62 -1.53
N LEU A 225 -8.51 0.54 -1.79
CA LEU A 225 -7.51 0.24 -0.76
C LEU A 225 -7.56 1.28 0.38
N LEU A 226 -7.92 2.53 0.06
CA LEU A 226 -8.02 3.60 1.06
C LEU A 226 -9.02 3.31 2.18
N ALA A 227 -10.01 2.44 1.94
CA ALA A 227 -10.96 2.02 2.96
C ALA A 227 -10.32 1.16 4.07
N TYR A 228 -9.19 0.49 3.79
CA TYR A 228 -8.50 -0.36 4.76
C TYR A 228 -7.62 0.43 5.73
N PHE A 229 -7.18 1.63 5.35
CA PHE A 229 -6.33 2.48 6.19
C PHE A 229 -7.20 3.29 7.14
N THR A 230 -7.42 2.72 8.32
CA THR A 230 -8.26 3.31 9.36
C THR A 230 -7.46 3.97 10.48
N GLU A 231 -6.14 3.79 10.50
CA GLU A 231 -5.24 4.39 11.48
C GLU A 231 -4.42 5.56 10.88
N PRO A 232 -4.14 6.62 11.66
CA PRO A 232 -3.32 7.74 11.21
C PRO A 232 -1.96 7.33 10.67
N ARG A 233 -1.28 6.39 11.35
CA ARG A 233 0.06 5.92 11.01
C ARG A 233 0.13 5.30 9.63
N ASP A 234 -0.90 4.56 9.23
CA ASP A 234 -0.92 3.90 7.93
C ASP A 234 -1.08 4.93 6.80
N LEU A 235 -1.98 5.91 6.99
CA LEU A 235 -2.15 7.02 6.06
C LEU A 235 -0.89 7.88 5.94
N GLU A 236 -0.19 8.16 7.05
CA GLU A 236 1.07 8.89 7.03
C GLU A 236 2.14 8.19 6.18
N ASN A 237 2.21 6.86 6.24
CA ASN A 237 3.14 6.10 5.41
C ASN A 237 2.77 6.20 3.92
N LEU A 238 1.48 6.19 3.59
CA LEU A 238 1.00 6.35 2.21
C LEU A 238 1.21 7.75 1.65
N ILE A 239 1.01 8.79 2.47
CA ILE A 239 1.23 10.19 2.08
C ILE A 239 2.68 10.40 1.62
N ARG A 240 3.63 9.66 2.20
CA ARG A 240 5.06 9.71 1.82
C ARG A 240 5.36 9.07 0.46
N LEU A 241 4.47 8.21 -0.06
CA LEU A 241 4.67 7.56 -1.35
C LEU A 241 4.24 8.49 -2.49
N ASN A 242 5.15 8.91 -3.35
CA ASN A 242 4.79 9.71 -4.52
C ASN A 242 4.13 8.85 -5.63
N ALA A 243 3.72 9.46 -6.75
CA ALA A 243 3.12 8.70 -7.86
C ALA A 243 4.07 7.68 -8.50
N GLU A 244 5.37 7.96 -8.50
CA GLU A 244 6.41 7.04 -9.00
C GLU A 244 6.55 5.81 -8.09
N ASP A 245 6.48 6.00 -6.77
CA ASP A 245 6.48 4.94 -5.77
C ASP A 245 5.33 3.97 -5.99
N ILE A 246 4.13 4.52 -6.20
CA ILE A 246 2.95 3.69 -6.46
C ILE A 246 3.12 2.92 -7.80
N ALA A 247 3.69 3.56 -8.82
CA ALA A 247 3.98 2.88 -10.09
C ALA A 247 5.03 1.76 -9.93
N GLN A 248 6.08 1.98 -9.15
CA GLN A 248 7.10 0.97 -8.83
C GLN A 248 6.49 -0.20 -8.03
N ALA A 249 5.65 0.09 -7.03
CA ALA A 249 4.91 -0.94 -6.28
C ALA A 249 4.05 -1.81 -7.20
N LYS A 250 3.33 -1.22 -8.16
CA LYS A 250 2.59 -1.95 -9.21
C LYS A 250 3.53 -2.79 -10.07
N GLY A 251 4.69 -2.24 -10.43
CA GLY A 251 5.75 -2.97 -11.15
C GLY A 251 6.20 -4.23 -10.42
N PHE A 252 6.54 -4.13 -9.14
CA PHE A 252 6.94 -5.28 -8.31
C PHE A 252 5.80 -6.30 -8.14
N ALA A 253 4.57 -5.84 -7.91
CA ALA A 253 3.40 -6.71 -7.80
C ALA A 253 3.14 -7.48 -9.10
N ARG A 254 3.33 -6.82 -10.24
CA ARG A 254 3.21 -7.47 -11.56
C ARG A 254 4.31 -8.49 -11.80
N VAL A 255 5.57 -8.18 -11.46
CA VAL A 255 6.69 -9.13 -11.60
C VAL A 255 6.45 -10.38 -10.74
N TYR A 256 5.94 -10.20 -9.53
CA TYR A 256 5.50 -11.30 -8.68
C TYR A 256 4.39 -12.12 -9.36
N ALA A 257 3.31 -11.48 -9.83
CA ALA A 257 2.16 -12.16 -10.42
C ALA A 257 2.56 -12.95 -11.68
N GLU A 258 3.41 -12.37 -12.52
CA GLU A 258 4.03 -13.03 -13.67
C GLU A 258 4.81 -14.29 -13.26
N ALA A 259 5.68 -14.18 -12.25
CA ALA A 259 6.46 -15.30 -11.74
C ALA A 259 5.59 -16.40 -11.14
N ARG A 260 4.58 -16.03 -10.35
CA ARG A 260 3.65 -16.96 -9.68
C ARG A 260 2.80 -17.75 -10.68
N LEU A 261 2.32 -17.10 -11.74
CA LEU A 261 1.49 -17.71 -12.78
C LEU A 261 2.33 -18.42 -13.86
N GLY A 262 3.65 -18.18 -13.89
CA GLY A 262 4.55 -18.70 -14.91
C GLY A 262 4.30 -18.05 -16.28
N VAL A 263 3.91 -16.77 -16.29
CA VAL A 263 3.64 -15.98 -17.51
C VAL A 263 4.80 -15.02 -17.71
N SER A 264 5.41 -14.99 -18.89
CA SER A 264 6.50 -14.05 -19.19
C SER A 264 6.14 -13.20 -20.40
N ARG A 265 5.86 -11.91 -20.18
CA ARG A 265 5.70 -10.92 -21.25
C ARG A 265 7.05 -10.25 -21.53
N SER A 266 7.99 -10.98 -22.12
CA SER A 266 9.05 -10.29 -22.85
C SER A 266 8.62 -10.20 -24.32
N PRO A 267 8.20 -9.02 -24.82
CA PRO A 267 7.75 -8.86 -26.20
C PRO A 267 8.81 -9.28 -27.23
N ASN A 268 10.10 -9.29 -26.86
CA ASN A 268 11.18 -9.74 -27.75
C ASN A 268 11.51 -11.24 -27.65
N ARG A 269 11.29 -11.92 -26.52
CA ARG A 269 11.59 -13.37 -26.44
C ARG A 269 10.58 -14.25 -27.18
N MET A 270 9.31 -13.86 -27.22
CA MET A 270 8.31 -14.63 -28.00
C MET A 270 8.54 -14.51 -29.51
N ALA A 271 9.16 -13.42 -29.98
CA ALA A 271 9.49 -13.22 -31.39
C ALA A 271 10.84 -13.86 -31.80
N GLN A 272 11.82 -13.96 -30.90
CA GLN A 272 13.18 -14.43 -31.24
C GLN A 272 13.48 -15.90 -30.90
N GLN A 273 12.64 -16.59 -30.12
CA GLN A 273 12.84 -18.02 -29.79
C GLN A 273 11.90 -18.99 -30.54
N ARG A 274 11.29 -18.56 -31.65
CA ARG A 274 10.49 -19.47 -32.48
C ARG A 274 11.31 -19.95 -33.69
N PRO A 275 11.88 -21.18 -33.67
CA PRO A 275 12.25 -21.82 -34.92
C PRO A 275 10.98 -21.98 -35.79
N ALA A 276 11.07 -21.61 -37.06
CA ALA A 276 9.95 -21.53 -38.01
C ALA A 276 9.37 -22.90 -38.43
N SER A 277 9.60 -23.97 -37.67
CA SER A 277 9.23 -25.34 -38.04
C SER A 277 8.52 -26.06 -36.89
N LYS A 278 7.18 -26.16 -37.02
CA LYS A 278 6.20 -26.86 -36.15
C LYS A 278 6.04 -26.18 -34.78
N GLN A 279 4.85 -25.99 -34.20
CA GLN A 279 3.71 -26.89 -34.08
C GLN A 279 2.43 -26.04 -33.90
N GLN A 280 1.29 -26.52 -34.40
CA GLN A 280 -0.01 -26.17 -33.83
C GLN A 280 0.10 -26.44 -32.32
N ARG A 281 0.09 -25.39 -31.50
CA ARG A 281 -0.03 -25.58 -30.06
C ARG A 281 -1.33 -26.33 -29.81
N ASP A 282 -1.30 -27.24 -28.85
CA ASP A 282 -2.52 -27.88 -28.38
C ASP A 282 -3.50 -26.76 -27.95
N PRO A 283 -4.73 -26.71 -28.48
CA PRO A 283 -5.73 -25.73 -28.07
C PRO A 283 -5.91 -25.69 -26.55
N ALA A 284 -5.66 -26.81 -25.85
CA ALA A 284 -5.68 -26.89 -24.40
C ALA A 284 -4.56 -26.07 -23.73
N GLU A 285 -3.34 -26.07 -24.28
CA GLU A 285 -2.22 -25.29 -23.77
C GLU A 285 -2.41 -23.79 -24.03
N GLU A 286 -2.94 -23.41 -25.19
CA GLU A 286 -3.28 -22.02 -25.49
C GLU A 286 -4.42 -21.51 -24.60
N ALA A 287 -5.45 -22.34 -24.36
CA ALA A 287 -6.52 -22.00 -23.43
C ALA A 287 -6.00 -21.83 -21.99
N ALA A 288 -5.07 -22.67 -21.55
CA ALA A 288 -4.44 -22.56 -20.23
C ALA A 288 -3.57 -21.30 -20.11
N GLU A 289 -2.79 -20.95 -21.14
CA GLU A 289 -2.00 -19.71 -21.15
C GLU A 289 -2.89 -18.46 -21.16
N GLN A 290 -3.97 -18.47 -21.95
CA GLN A 290 -4.96 -17.39 -21.95
C GLN A 290 -5.69 -17.27 -20.60
N ALA A 291 -6.01 -18.38 -19.93
CA ALA A 291 -6.61 -18.37 -18.60
C ALA A 291 -5.68 -17.70 -17.57
N LYS A 292 -4.38 -18.03 -17.59
CA LYS A 292 -3.38 -17.38 -16.72
C LYS A 292 -3.24 -15.88 -17.02
N LEU A 293 -3.24 -15.49 -18.29
CA LEU A 293 -3.21 -14.07 -18.68
C LEU A 293 -4.44 -13.30 -18.22
N LYS A 294 -5.62 -13.94 -18.15
CA LYS A 294 -6.84 -13.34 -17.60
C LYS A 294 -6.78 -13.19 -16.07
N GLN A 295 -6.05 -14.05 -15.37
CA GLN A 295 -5.85 -13.97 -13.91
C GLN A 295 -4.81 -12.92 -13.50
N LEU A 296 -3.90 -12.56 -14.42
CA LEU A 296 -2.78 -11.65 -14.12
C LEU A 296 -3.20 -10.32 -13.47
N PRO A 297 -4.22 -9.57 -13.97
CA PRO A 297 -4.59 -8.29 -13.36
C PRO A 297 -5.15 -8.44 -11.94
N GLN A 298 -5.86 -9.54 -11.67
CA GLN A 298 -6.42 -9.82 -10.35
C GLN A 298 -5.30 -10.15 -9.35
N GLU A 299 -4.33 -10.96 -9.76
CA GLU A 299 -3.18 -11.31 -8.92
C GLU A 299 -2.24 -10.13 -8.71
N GLU A 300 -2.00 -9.31 -9.75
CA GLU A 300 -1.27 -8.05 -9.65
C GLU A 300 -1.92 -7.11 -8.63
N ARG A 301 -3.25 -6.94 -8.71
CA ARG A 301 -3.98 -6.08 -7.77
C ARG A 301 -3.87 -6.61 -6.34
N ARG A 302 -4.08 -7.91 -6.14
CA ARG A 302 -4.00 -8.56 -4.82
C ARG A 302 -2.63 -8.34 -4.17
N ILE A 303 -1.55 -8.51 -4.94
CA ILE A 303 -0.19 -8.36 -4.43
C ILE A 303 0.19 -6.90 -4.23
N PHE A 304 -0.30 -5.99 -5.08
CA PHE A 304 -0.16 -4.56 -4.87
C PHE A 304 -0.79 -4.13 -3.54
N ASP A 305 -2.00 -4.61 -3.26
CA ASP A 305 -2.72 -4.34 -2.01
C ASP A 305 -1.95 -4.90 -0.81
N LEU A 306 -1.42 -6.13 -0.92
CA LEU A 306 -0.59 -6.75 0.12
C LEU A 306 0.74 -6.01 0.36
N LEU A 307 1.39 -5.54 -0.71
CA LEU A 307 2.64 -4.80 -0.63
C LEU A 307 2.45 -3.49 0.14
N LEU A 308 1.35 -2.77 -0.10
CA LEU A 308 1.07 -1.48 0.55
C LEU A 308 0.50 -1.61 1.96
N THR A 309 -0.12 -2.74 2.30
CA THR A 309 -0.73 -2.95 3.63
C THR A 309 0.17 -3.72 4.60
N ARG A 310 0.92 -4.72 4.12
CA ARG A 310 1.71 -5.63 4.97
C ARG A 310 3.22 -5.48 4.84
N TYR A 311 3.71 -5.04 3.67
CA TYR A 311 5.14 -5.00 3.35
C TYR A 311 5.62 -3.59 2.98
N LEU A 312 4.90 -2.56 3.41
CA LEU A 312 5.23 -1.16 3.11
C LEU A 312 6.58 -0.75 3.72
N ASP A 313 6.93 -1.35 4.86
CA ASP A 313 8.22 -1.20 5.52
C ASP A 313 9.40 -1.71 4.67
N CYS A 314 9.16 -2.73 3.83
CA CYS A 314 10.16 -3.25 2.89
C CYS A 314 10.36 -2.36 1.66
N PHE A 315 9.44 -1.43 1.41
CA PHE A 315 9.37 -0.72 0.13
C PHE A 315 10.63 0.11 -0.16
N ALA A 316 11.22 0.72 0.87
CA ALA A 316 12.48 1.45 0.73
C ALA A 316 13.64 0.55 0.25
N ALA A 317 13.72 -0.69 0.75
CA ALA A 317 14.73 -1.66 0.35
C ALA A 317 14.50 -2.17 -1.09
N LEU A 318 13.23 -2.41 -1.46
CA LEU A 318 12.85 -2.75 -2.83
C LEU A 318 13.25 -1.65 -3.82
N LYS A 319 12.96 -0.39 -3.50
CA LYS A 319 13.37 0.77 -4.30
C LYS A 319 14.88 0.85 -4.46
N LYS A 320 15.63 0.68 -3.36
CA LYS A 320 17.11 0.71 -3.38
C LYS A 320 17.69 -0.36 -4.29
N ALA A 321 17.06 -1.54 -4.35
CA ALA A 321 17.50 -2.66 -5.19
C ALA A 321 17.12 -2.50 -6.68
N GLY A 322 16.13 -1.67 -7.03
CA GLY A 322 15.79 -1.33 -8.41
C GLY A 322 15.51 -2.56 -9.29
N THR A 323 16.17 -2.64 -10.46
CA THR A 323 16.06 -3.80 -11.38
C THR A 323 16.55 -5.11 -10.76
N GLY A 324 17.44 -5.04 -9.76
CA GLY A 324 17.86 -6.18 -8.96
C GLY A 324 16.70 -6.76 -8.15
N ALA A 325 15.78 -5.93 -7.67
CA ALA A 325 14.58 -6.38 -6.95
C ALA A 325 13.67 -7.20 -7.87
N GLU A 326 13.43 -6.74 -9.10
CA GLU A 326 12.59 -7.47 -10.07
C GLU A 326 13.17 -8.87 -10.39
N THR A 327 14.48 -8.94 -10.61
CA THR A 327 15.17 -10.21 -10.88
C THR A 327 15.05 -11.14 -9.67
N THR A 328 15.23 -10.60 -8.47
CA THR A 328 15.15 -11.34 -7.21
C THR A 328 13.73 -11.85 -6.96
N ILE A 329 12.71 -11.00 -7.09
CA ILE A 329 11.29 -11.37 -6.97
C ILE A 329 10.97 -12.48 -7.96
N ARG A 330 11.34 -12.33 -9.24
CA ARG A 330 11.03 -13.32 -10.27
C ARG A 330 11.62 -14.69 -9.97
N ARG A 331 12.86 -14.72 -9.46
CA ARG A 331 13.57 -15.97 -9.13
C ARG A 331 13.06 -16.62 -7.85
N LEU A 332 12.79 -15.83 -6.81
CA LEU A 332 12.47 -16.34 -5.46
C LEU A 332 10.97 -16.58 -5.23
N THR A 333 10.08 -15.95 -6.00
CA THR A 333 8.62 -16.12 -5.88
C THR A 333 8.16 -17.59 -5.92
N PRO A 334 8.68 -18.46 -6.81
CA PRO A 334 8.27 -19.88 -6.82
C PRO A 334 8.58 -20.64 -5.53
N VAL A 335 9.55 -20.16 -4.74
CA VAL A 335 10.00 -20.81 -3.50
C VAL A 335 9.38 -20.16 -2.28
N PHE A 336 9.43 -18.83 -2.20
CA PHE A 336 8.99 -18.07 -1.03
C PHE A 336 7.52 -17.64 -1.08
N GLY A 337 6.88 -17.71 -2.25
CA GLY A 337 5.56 -17.12 -2.41
C GLY A 337 5.55 -15.67 -1.96
N GLU A 338 4.50 -15.24 -1.28
CA GLU A 338 4.32 -13.86 -0.78
C GLU A 338 5.42 -13.40 0.19
N ASP A 339 6.04 -14.33 0.92
CA ASP A 339 7.11 -14.01 1.87
C ASP A 339 8.40 -13.55 1.18
N VAL A 340 8.47 -13.58 -0.17
CA VAL A 340 9.57 -12.98 -0.93
C VAL A 340 9.78 -11.51 -0.59
N PHE A 341 8.72 -10.76 -0.27
CA PHE A 341 8.82 -9.36 0.13
C PHE A 341 9.37 -9.21 1.56
N ALA A 342 9.13 -10.19 2.43
CA ALA A 342 9.66 -10.19 3.80
C ALA A 342 11.19 -10.32 3.81
N LEU A 343 11.79 -10.98 2.82
CA LEU A 343 13.25 -11.09 2.68
C LEU A 343 13.91 -9.71 2.58
N PHE A 344 13.24 -8.71 2.01
CA PHE A 344 13.80 -7.35 1.91
C PHE A 344 13.84 -6.60 3.25
N ARG A 345 13.34 -7.18 4.34
CA ARG A 345 13.51 -6.63 5.71
C ARG A 345 14.89 -6.90 6.28
N ASP A 346 15.50 -8.02 5.89
CA ASP A 346 16.78 -8.49 6.43
C ASP A 346 17.77 -8.72 5.29
N GLU A 347 18.78 -7.86 5.21
CA GLU A 347 19.82 -7.92 4.19
C GLU A 347 20.59 -9.24 4.19
N LYS A 348 20.76 -9.87 5.36
CA LYS A 348 21.44 -11.17 5.50
C LYS A 348 20.56 -12.29 4.94
N GLU A 349 19.28 -12.33 5.30
CA GLU A 349 18.35 -13.33 4.76
C GLU A 349 18.20 -13.20 3.23
N LEU A 350 18.12 -11.96 2.74
CA LEU A 350 18.07 -11.68 1.30
C LEU A 350 19.35 -12.15 0.60
N SER A 351 20.53 -11.83 1.16
CA SER A 351 21.82 -12.25 0.61
C SER A 351 21.94 -13.78 0.56
N ASN A 352 21.55 -14.48 1.63
CA ASN A 352 21.55 -15.94 1.69
C ASN A 352 20.65 -16.54 0.59
N ALA A 353 19.40 -16.07 0.49
CA ALA A 353 18.45 -16.57 -0.51
C ALA A 353 18.89 -16.26 -1.95
N VAL A 354 19.43 -15.06 -2.20
CA VAL A 354 19.92 -14.67 -3.54
C VAL A 354 21.14 -15.48 -3.94
N ASN A 355 22.08 -15.74 -3.03
CA ASN A 355 23.32 -16.46 -3.36
C ASN A 355 23.17 -17.99 -3.28
N CYS A 356 22.08 -18.52 -2.73
CA CYS A 356 21.82 -19.95 -2.71
C CYS A 356 21.61 -20.50 -4.14
N PRO A 357 22.37 -21.51 -4.60
CA PRO A 357 22.18 -22.13 -5.93
C PRO A 357 20.78 -22.71 -6.12
N ASP A 358 20.23 -22.63 -7.35
CA ASP A 358 18.85 -23.07 -7.65
C ASP A 358 18.59 -24.55 -7.31
N PHE A 359 19.56 -25.43 -7.55
CA PHE A 359 19.40 -26.86 -7.26
C PHE A 359 19.34 -27.16 -5.76
N ILE A 360 20.03 -26.35 -4.93
CA ILE A 360 19.96 -26.40 -3.47
C ILE A 360 18.63 -25.80 -3.00
N MET A 361 18.28 -24.62 -3.52
CA MET A 361 17.06 -23.90 -3.15
C MET A 361 15.79 -24.70 -3.44
N ARG A 362 15.76 -25.49 -4.52
CA ARG A 362 14.64 -26.40 -4.81
C ARG A 362 14.44 -27.48 -3.75
N VAL A 363 15.48 -27.84 -3.01
CA VAL A 363 15.42 -28.87 -1.96
C VAL A 363 15.04 -28.26 -0.62
N ILE A 364 15.80 -27.26 -0.17
CA ILE A 364 15.62 -26.66 1.17
C ILE A 364 14.52 -25.59 1.19
N GLY A 365 14.04 -25.19 0.01
CA GLY A 365 12.96 -24.24 -0.16
C GLY A 365 13.24 -22.92 0.54
N VAL A 366 12.26 -22.49 1.33
CA VAL A 366 12.29 -21.27 2.15
C VAL A 366 13.40 -21.24 3.21
N SER A 367 14.00 -22.38 3.56
CA SER A 367 15.18 -22.43 4.45
C SER A 367 16.45 -21.87 3.81
N ALA A 368 16.44 -21.61 2.49
CA ALA A 368 17.54 -20.95 1.78
C ALA A 368 17.89 -19.58 2.36
N ARG A 369 16.95 -18.89 3.02
CA ARG A 369 17.20 -17.62 3.74
C ARG A 369 18.20 -17.76 4.89
N ALA A 370 18.38 -18.97 5.41
CA ALA A 370 19.29 -19.25 6.52
C ALA A 370 20.62 -19.87 6.08
N LEU A 371 20.79 -20.20 4.80
CA LEU A 371 22.00 -20.83 4.28
C LEU A 371 23.04 -19.77 3.91
N PRO A 372 24.17 -19.63 4.64
CA PRO A 372 25.18 -18.63 4.32
C PRO A 372 25.78 -18.87 2.93
N PRO A 373 26.16 -17.81 2.18
CA PRO A 373 26.68 -17.96 0.82
C PRO A 373 27.95 -18.81 0.75
N GLU A 374 28.82 -18.73 1.76
CA GLU A 374 30.05 -19.51 1.81
C GLU A 374 29.76 -21.00 1.98
N LEU A 375 28.74 -21.33 2.77
CA LEU A 375 28.31 -22.71 2.94
C LEU A 375 27.64 -23.23 1.67
N ALA A 376 26.76 -22.43 1.06
CA ALA A 376 26.14 -22.76 -0.21
C ALA A 376 27.21 -23.03 -1.30
N ALA A 377 28.25 -22.20 -1.37
CA ALA A 377 29.39 -22.37 -2.27
C ALA A 377 30.17 -23.66 -1.96
N SER A 378 30.45 -23.94 -0.68
CA SER A 378 31.13 -25.18 -0.27
C SER A 378 30.37 -26.44 -0.75
N LEU A 379 29.05 -26.46 -0.58
CA LEU A 379 28.21 -27.58 -1.03
C LEU A 379 28.18 -27.76 -2.55
N THR A 380 28.50 -26.72 -3.34
CA THR A 380 28.67 -26.87 -4.80
C THR A 380 29.97 -27.55 -5.21
N HIS A 381 30.94 -27.70 -4.29
CA HIS A 381 32.18 -28.42 -4.57
C HIS A 381 32.03 -29.94 -4.51
N ILE A 382 30.90 -30.46 -4.03
CA ILE A 382 30.57 -31.89 -4.19
C ILE A 382 30.30 -32.14 -5.68
N GLN A 383 31.11 -32.98 -6.32
CA GLN A 383 31.09 -33.19 -7.77
C GLN A 383 29.75 -33.76 -8.26
N ASN A 384 29.19 -34.71 -7.51
CA ASN A 384 27.89 -35.29 -7.80
C ASN A 384 26.78 -34.47 -7.11
N LYS A 385 26.02 -33.69 -7.91
CA LYS A 385 24.94 -32.83 -7.40
C LYS A 385 23.78 -33.61 -6.77
N ASP A 386 23.56 -34.86 -7.18
CA ASP A 386 22.52 -35.70 -6.59
C ASP A 386 22.86 -36.06 -5.14
N ILE A 387 24.15 -36.24 -4.81
CA ILE A 387 24.58 -36.41 -3.41
C ILE A 387 24.18 -35.20 -2.58
N THR A 388 24.52 -33.98 -3.02
CA THR A 388 24.17 -32.75 -2.29
C THR A 388 22.66 -32.62 -2.12
N ARG A 389 21.89 -32.89 -3.17
CA ARG A 389 20.43 -32.86 -3.15
C ARG A 389 19.88 -33.84 -2.10
N ASP A 390 20.37 -35.06 -2.12
CA ASP A 390 19.84 -36.15 -1.29
C ASP A 390 20.28 -36.00 0.18
N ILE A 391 21.51 -35.52 0.46
CA ILE A 391 21.93 -35.14 1.82
C ILE A 391 21.02 -34.05 2.39
N LEU A 392 20.74 -33.00 1.62
CA LEU A 392 19.88 -31.91 2.06
C LEU A 392 18.41 -32.35 2.22
N THR A 393 17.96 -33.27 1.36
CA THR A 393 16.61 -33.88 1.49
C THR A 393 16.51 -34.67 2.79
N LEU A 394 17.50 -35.54 3.06
CA LEU A 394 17.58 -36.30 4.31
C LEU A 394 17.67 -35.37 5.53
N ALA A 395 18.37 -34.24 5.43
CA ALA A 395 18.45 -33.26 6.52
C ALA A 395 17.09 -32.59 6.77
N MET A 396 16.35 -32.24 5.72
CA MET A 396 14.99 -31.69 5.81
C MET A 396 13.99 -32.71 6.38
N GLU A 397 14.17 -34.00 6.12
CA GLU A 397 13.36 -35.09 6.70
C GLU A 397 13.70 -35.35 8.17
N THR A 398 14.97 -35.20 8.54
CA THR A 398 15.47 -35.56 9.88
C THR A 398 15.27 -34.45 10.91
N PHE A 399 15.37 -33.19 10.50
CA PHE A 399 15.35 -32.05 11.41
C PHE A 399 14.09 -31.20 11.24
N PRO A 400 13.49 -30.72 12.35
CA PRO A 400 12.56 -29.60 12.28
C PRO A 400 13.22 -28.42 11.56
N ARG A 401 12.45 -27.72 10.73
CA ARG A 401 12.99 -26.61 9.91
C ARG A 401 13.76 -25.57 10.71
N ALA A 402 13.24 -25.17 11.87
CA ALA A 402 13.89 -24.17 12.72
C ALA A 402 15.27 -24.63 13.22
N ASP A 403 15.40 -25.92 13.54
CA ASP A 403 16.67 -26.50 13.96
C ASP A 403 17.65 -26.54 12.79
N LEU A 404 17.22 -26.96 11.60
CA LEU A 404 18.09 -26.97 10.43
C LEU A 404 18.56 -25.56 10.03
N GLU A 405 17.66 -24.57 10.03
CA GLU A 405 18.01 -23.15 9.79
C GLU A 405 19.05 -22.66 10.83
N ARG A 406 18.91 -23.06 12.10
CA ARG A 406 19.90 -22.81 13.14
C ARG A 406 21.23 -23.52 12.85
N PHE A 407 21.21 -24.75 12.35
CA PHE A 407 22.42 -25.54 12.11
C PHE A 407 23.23 -25.03 10.92
N PHE A 408 22.60 -24.39 9.94
CA PHE A 408 23.31 -23.71 8.85
C PHE A 408 24.05 -22.46 9.31
N THR A 409 23.53 -21.78 10.33
CA THR A 409 24.07 -20.49 10.80
C THR A 409 24.99 -20.61 12.01
N ALA A 410 24.97 -21.76 12.70
CA ALA A 410 25.77 -21.99 13.91
C ALA A 410 27.25 -22.19 13.59
N GLU A 411 28.11 -21.39 14.22
CA GLU A 411 29.55 -21.35 13.96
C GLU A 411 30.26 -22.66 14.36
N ASP A 412 29.82 -23.27 15.47
CA ASP A 412 30.31 -24.56 15.97
C ASP A 412 29.98 -25.74 15.04
N ARG A 413 28.98 -25.59 14.17
CA ARG A 413 28.54 -26.62 13.20
C ARG A 413 29.05 -26.35 11.80
N ARG A 414 29.69 -25.20 11.58
CA ARG A 414 30.21 -24.80 10.26
C ARG A 414 31.24 -25.80 9.76
N ALA A 415 32.20 -26.21 10.59
CA ALA A 415 33.25 -27.16 10.19
C ALA A 415 32.66 -28.46 9.60
N ILE A 416 31.62 -29.00 10.24
CA ILE A 416 30.96 -30.25 9.84
C ILE A 416 30.41 -30.14 8.40
N TRP A 417 29.77 -29.02 8.07
CA TRP A 417 29.25 -28.80 6.73
C TRP A 417 30.35 -28.60 5.67
N PHE A 418 31.44 -27.91 6.03
CA PHE A 418 32.55 -27.62 5.12
C PHE A 418 33.44 -28.84 4.84
N GLU A 419 33.36 -29.89 5.66
CA GLU A 419 34.06 -31.16 5.45
C GLU A 419 33.37 -32.09 4.43
N LEU A 420 32.08 -31.85 4.13
CA LEU A 420 31.31 -32.72 3.22
C LEU A 420 31.94 -32.89 1.83
N PRO A 421 32.45 -31.85 1.15
CA PRO A 421 33.10 -32.02 -0.15
C PRO A 421 34.28 -32.99 -0.10
N ALA A 422 35.12 -32.93 0.94
CA ALA A 422 36.26 -33.83 1.10
C ALA A 422 35.83 -35.28 1.33
N LYS A 423 34.77 -35.49 2.12
CA LYS A 423 34.22 -36.81 2.42
C LYS A 423 33.62 -37.49 1.18
N PHE A 424 32.81 -36.75 0.41
CA PHE A 424 32.05 -37.34 -0.70
C PHE A 424 32.81 -37.39 -2.03
N ASN A 425 33.76 -36.47 -2.29
CA ASN A 425 34.48 -36.47 -3.57
C ASN A 425 35.56 -37.56 -3.68
N ASN A 426 36.16 -37.99 -2.57
CA ASN A 426 37.30 -38.90 -2.61
C ASN A 426 36.88 -40.38 -2.59
N ASN A 427 35.83 -40.72 -1.83
CA ASN A 427 35.58 -42.11 -1.42
C ASN A 427 34.13 -42.58 -1.61
N TYR A 428 33.25 -41.77 -2.20
CA TYR A 428 31.81 -42.05 -2.23
C TYR A 428 31.26 -42.09 -3.66
N ASN A 429 31.40 -43.25 -4.31
CA ASN A 429 30.83 -43.50 -5.63
C ASN A 429 29.30 -43.71 -5.52
N TYR A 430 28.53 -42.66 -5.77
CA TYR A 430 27.08 -42.62 -5.51
C TYR A 430 26.23 -42.71 -6.77
N GLN A 431 25.22 -43.58 -6.72
CA GLN A 431 24.11 -43.63 -7.65
C GLN A 431 22.84 -44.00 -6.88
N ALA A 432 21.85 -43.10 -6.83
CA ALA A 432 20.68 -43.23 -5.94
C ALA A 432 19.91 -44.55 -6.13
N ASP A 433 19.79 -45.02 -7.37
CA ASP A 433 19.03 -46.20 -7.79
C ASP A 433 19.87 -47.49 -7.87
N ALA A 434 21.10 -47.50 -7.35
CA ALA A 434 21.94 -48.69 -7.41
C ALA A 434 21.35 -49.85 -6.55
N PRO A 435 21.45 -51.10 -7.03
CA PRO A 435 21.06 -52.28 -6.25
C PRO A 435 21.81 -52.35 -4.91
N ALA A 436 21.13 -52.82 -3.86
CA ALA A 436 21.67 -52.89 -2.50
C ALA A 436 22.90 -53.81 -2.36
N ASP A 437 23.10 -54.72 -3.30
CA ASP A 437 24.21 -55.67 -3.41
C ASP A 437 25.39 -55.15 -4.26
N SER A 438 25.32 -53.92 -4.76
CA SER A 438 26.42 -53.30 -5.51
C SER A 438 27.60 -53.00 -4.58
N GLY A 439 28.63 -53.86 -4.61
CA GLY A 439 29.78 -53.76 -3.69
C GLY A 439 30.60 -52.46 -3.82
N SER A 440 30.61 -51.83 -5.00
CA SER A 440 31.43 -50.65 -5.31
C SER A 440 30.64 -49.35 -5.53
N ILE A 441 29.31 -49.41 -5.66
CA ILE A 441 28.44 -48.24 -5.86
C ILE A 441 27.53 -48.12 -4.64
N ARG A 442 27.51 -46.95 -4.02
CA ARG A 442 26.66 -46.64 -2.87
C ARG A 442 25.32 -46.09 -3.35
N ASN A 443 24.24 -46.60 -2.78
CA ASN A 443 22.88 -46.15 -3.09
C ASN A 443 22.32 -45.19 -2.04
N PHE A 444 21.05 -44.80 -2.19
CA PHE A 444 20.38 -43.85 -1.29
C PHE A 444 20.33 -44.34 0.18
N ASP A 445 20.11 -45.65 0.41
CA ASP A 445 20.08 -46.20 1.77
C ASP A 445 21.46 -46.17 2.42
N ASN A 446 22.53 -46.44 1.66
CA ASN A 446 23.89 -46.24 2.17
C ASN A 446 24.14 -44.78 2.56
N LEU A 447 23.64 -43.83 1.76
CA LEU A 447 23.78 -42.41 2.03
C LEU A 447 23.03 -42.03 3.31
N ARG A 448 21.81 -42.55 3.52
CA ARG A 448 21.04 -42.36 4.74
C ARG A 448 21.84 -42.76 5.98
N THR A 449 22.45 -43.95 6.01
CA THR A 449 23.25 -44.41 7.16
C THR A 449 24.47 -43.52 7.41
N VAL A 450 25.17 -43.07 6.36
CA VAL A 450 26.29 -42.12 6.50
C VAL A 450 25.80 -40.76 7.01
N CYS A 451 24.62 -40.32 6.56
CA CYS A 451 23.99 -39.09 7.00
C CYS A 451 23.52 -39.14 8.46
N GLU A 452 23.15 -40.31 9.01
CA GLU A 452 22.78 -40.43 10.42
C GLU A 452 23.93 -39.97 11.35
N GLY A 453 25.15 -40.45 11.10
CA GLY A 453 26.33 -40.02 11.86
C GLY A 453 26.68 -38.53 11.66
N LEU A 454 26.47 -38.01 10.43
CA LEU A 454 26.59 -36.57 10.15
C LEU A 454 25.57 -35.76 10.95
N PHE A 455 24.33 -36.23 11.02
CA PHE A 455 23.23 -35.55 11.66
C PHE A 455 23.34 -35.60 13.18
N GLU A 456 23.88 -36.68 13.75
CA GLU A 456 24.28 -36.74 15.17
C GLU A 456 25.41 -35.75 15.47
N SER A 457 26.43 -35.68 14.62
CA SER A 457 27.51 -34.69 14.73
C SER A 457 26.96 -33.27 14.71
N LEU A 458 26.01 -32.98 13.80
CA LEU A 458 25.32 -31.70 13.74
C LEU A 458 24.53 -31.42 15.02
N ARG A 459 23.78 -32.39 15.57
CA ARG A 459 23.02 -32.21 16.84
C ARG A 459 23.96 -31.84 17.99
N ASN A 460 25.05 -32.59 18.11
CA ASN A 460 26.00 -32.50 19.22
C ASN A 460 26.98 -31.33 19.10
N GLY A 461 27.07 -30.68 17.93
CA GLY A 461 28.01 -29.58 17.68
C GLY A 461 29.48 -30.02 17.73
N ARG A 462 29.75 -31.31 17.50
CA ARG A 462 31.09 -31.89 17.51
C ARG A 462 31.27 -32.66 16.21
N ALA A 463 32.33 -32.35 15.47
CA ALA A 463 32.80 -33.22 14.41
C ALA A 463 33.34 -34.50 15.07
N GLU A 464 32.49 -35.49 15.28
CA GLU A 464 33.00 -36.85 15.47
C GLU A 464 33.73 -37.24 14.18
N LYS A 465 34.75 -38.10 14.25
CA LYS A 465 35.51 -38.49 13.05
C LYS A 465 34.55 -39.10 12.03
N LEU A 466 34.15 -38.30 11.04
CA LEU A 466 33.17 -38.63 10.01
C LEU A 466 33.75 -39.54 8.94
#